data_AF-A0A967DJ56-F1
#
_entry.id   AF-A0A967DJ56-F1
#
_cell.length_a   1.000
_cell.length_b   1.000
_cell.length_c   1.000
_cell.angle_alpha   90.00
_cell.angle_beta   90.00
_cell.angle_gamma   90.00
#
_symmetry.space_group_name_H-M   'P 1'
#
loop_
_entity.id
_entity.type
_entity.pdbx_description
1 polymer ?
#
loop_
_entity_poly.entity_id
_entity_poly.type
_entity_poly.pdbx_seq_one_letter_code
_entity_poly.pdbx_strand_id
1 'polypeptide(L)'
;MDRDVGGGQADGAERSVEVVLLAVGPEAAIGHPIGPRREERNTAQAGAFLELSNIGRRHVQNVLAVNLHFIGTIANGGGNGDLDSGCGVGKADDVHTVIGGFLGCVVLGKSHDGEGEDEEVFHIFFNLRGFQQCIADARTMKIGHLMKLIQIFALVLAGVSGGQAADPKAEALDLFYNMDFDDALAAFEKILAATPNDAEFHNHVAHTLLFRELLRNGALESQMVSGNNSFIRRMKMEPPAEVERRFFAEIELSMAITQAAITKNPRDTRAMQTQATAYALRANYGFLVRKSWLASLGDSSKGYKLASQVVQLDPKNTDALLLVGGYDYIVGSLTWQMRLLGAAAGFHGDKARGLRTLELVGRQGNENKRDAQITLCALYRREGQTARAIPLLLELIETFPRNYLMRFELAQMYAATGERPKALAVLEEIRRRKDLNLPGYTRISAEKIYYETGNLQFWFDDLDNAARSLQRATSSPEQMKELDLNTGALAFMRQGQIYDLRKERSAAQGSYRRAIQFAPEAEAAKESQRYLNTPYKRAQGN
;
A
#
# COMPACT_ATOMS: atom_id res chain seq x y z
N MET A 1 64.17 -8.53 32.07
CA MET A 1 63.65 -8.26 33.43
C MET A 1 63.26 -6.81 33.49
N ASP A 2 62.00 -6.59 33.88
CA ASP A 2 61.31 -5.38 34.39
C ASP A 2 61.32 -4.08 33.55
N ARG A 3 60.17 -3.62 33.02
CA ARG A 3 58.97 -3.01 33.64
C ARG A 3 59.14 -1.56 34.11
N ASP A 4 58.46 -0.69 33.36
CA ASP A 4 57.54 0.39 33.76
C ASP A 4 57.98 1.71 34.44
N VAL A 5 57.71 2.78 33.68
CA VAL A 5 56.82 3.94 33.96
C VAL A 5 57.26 5.11 34.87
N GLY A 6 57.14 6.32 34.31
CA GLY A 6 56.96 7.63 34.98
C GLY A 6 57.63 8.75 34.18
N GLY A 7 56.94 9.53 33.33
CA GLY A 7 56.12 10.73 33.64
C GLY A 7 56.60 11.88 32.71
N GLY A 8 55.77 12.40 31.78
CA GLY A 8 55.02 13.68 31.86
C GLY A 8 55.88 14.89 31.47
N GLN A 9 55.49 15.93 30.71
CA GLN A 9 54.24 16.41 30.09
C GLN A 9 54.57 17.72 29.30
N ALA A 10 53.61 18.22 28.51
CA ALA A 10 53.47 19.57 27.87
C ALA A 10 53.97 19.70 26.41
N ASP A 11 53.26 20.29 25.45
CA ASP A 11 51.89 20.85 25.35
C ASP A 11 51.59 21.10 23.85
N GLY A 12 50.33 21.09 23.40
CA GLY A 12 50.02 21.22 21.97
C GLY A 12 48.54 21.17 21.56
N ALA A 13 47.70 21.99 22.20
CA ALA A 13 46.45 22.57 21.69
C ALA A 13 45.42 21.63 20.99
N GLU A 14 44.59 20.99 21.80
CA GLU A 14 43.29 20.42 21.40
C GLU A 14 42.27 21.54 21.13
N ARG A 15 41.69 21.57 19.93
CA ARG A 15 40.44 22.30 19.67
C ARG A 15 39.27 21.41 20.06
N SER A 16 38.72 21.68 21.24
CA SER A 16 37.42 21.18 21.68
C SER A 16 36.32 21.68 20.75
N VAL A 17 35.74 20.77 19.95
CA VAL A 17 34.43 21.00 19.35
C VAL A 17 33.41 20.63 20.41
N GLU A 18 32.79 21.66 20.99
CA GLU A 18 31.66 21.55 21.89
C GLU A 18 30.49 20.91 21.12
N VAL A 19 30.22 19.63 21.37
CA VAL A 19 29.03 18.95 20.85
C VAL A 19 27.82 19.46 21.63
N VAL A 20 27.15 20.47 21.07
CA VAL A 20 25.85 20.91 21.58
C VAL A 20 24.80 19.85 21.21
N LEU A 21 24.51 18.95 22.14
CA LEU A 21 23.39 18.01 22.08
C LEU A 21 22.08 18.79 22.23
N LEU A 22 21.51 19.26 21.12
CA LEU A 22 20.13 19.73 21.08
C LEU A 22 19.20 18.53 21.10
N ALA A 23 18.45 18.38 22.20
CA ALA A 23 17.37 17.41 22.33
C ALA A 23 16.29 17.70 21.28
N VAL A 24 16.30 16.94 20.19
CA VAL A 24 15.26 16.99 19.15
C VAL A 24 14.13 16.07 19.58
N GLY A 25 13.20 16.59 20.37
CA GLY A 25 11.87 16.01 20.47
C GLY A 25 11.06 16.34 19.21
N PRO A 26 10.36 15.39 18.57
CA PRO A 26 9.41 15.76 17.56
C PRO A 26 8.23 16.46 18.25
N GLU A 27 8.06 17.78 18.00
CA GLU A 27 6.72 18.37 17.98
C GLU A 27 5.96 17.80 16.79
N ALA A 28 5.61 16.52 16.88
CA ALA A 28 4.44 16.03 16.19
C ALA A 28 3.26 16.52 17.05
N ALA A 29 2.38 17.33 16.46
CA ALA A 29 1.02 17.39 16.96
C ALA A 29 0.53 15.94 17.05
N ILE A 30 0.40 15.44 18.28
CA ILE A 30 0.06 14.05 18.58
C ILE A 30 -1.41 13.86 18.20
N GLY A 31 -1.65 13.59 16.92
CA GLY A 31 -2.88 12.96 16.48
C GLY A 31 -2.82 11.51 16.92
N HIS A 32 -3.31 11.22 18.13
CA HIS A 32 -3.65 9.84 18.49
C HIS A 32 -4.68 9.31 17.48
N PRO A 33 -4.66 8.00 17.14
CA PRO A 33 -5.76 7.41 16.38
C PRO A 33 -7.05 7.63 17.18
N ILE A 34 -7.88 8.53 16.69
CA ILE A 34 -9.18 8.84 17.27
C ILE A 34 -10.05 7.61 16.98
N GLY A 35 -10.41 6.87 18.04
CA GLY A 35 -11.38 5.78 17.92
C GLY A 35 -12.71 6.32 17.34
N PRO A 36 -13.47 5.51 16.59
CA PRO A 36 -14.71 5.97 15.98
C PRO A 36 -15.68 6.44 17.07
N ARG A 37 -16.17 7.67 16.90
CA ARG A 37 -17.07 8.33 17.86
C ARG A 37 -18.41 7.59 17.96
N ARG A 38 -18.91 7.50 19.19
CA ARG A 38 -20.26 7.04 19.52
C ARG A 38 -21.25 8.14 19.12
N GLU A 39 -22.24 7.82 18.29
CA GLU A 39 -23.44 8.66 18.14
C GLU A 39 -24.24 8.59 19.45
N GLU A 40 -24.41 9.72 20.13
CA GLU A 40 -25.38 9.87 21.21
C GLU A 40 -26.43 10.92 20.84
N ARG A 41 -27.69 10.52 21.02
CA ARG A 41 -28.90 11.34 20.86
C ARG A 41 -29.00 12.35 22.01
N ASN A 42 -29.36 13.58 21.66
CA ASN A 42 -30.06 14.63 22.41
C ASN A 42 -29.78 14.77 23.92
N THR A 43 -29.29 15.95 24.32
CA THR A 43 -30.09 16.93 25.09
C THR A 43 -29.37 18.28 25.14
N ALA A 44 -30.15 19.35 25.01
CA ALA A 44 -29.68 20.73 25.05
C ALA A 44 -29.23 21.12 26.47
N GLN A 45 -28.13 21.86 26.58
CA GLN A 45 -27.99 22.90 27.60
C GLN A 45 -26.97 23.95 27.17
N ALA A 46 -27.42 25.21 27.21
CA ALA A 46 -26.65 26.40 26.91
C ALA A 46 -25.81 26.82 28.13
N GLY A 47 -24.63 27.40 27.87
CA GLY A 47 -23.78 28.04 28.88
C GLY A 47 -22.63 28.84 28.26
N ALA A 48 -22.84 30.16 28.16
CA ALA A 48 -21.89 31.29 28.15
C ALA A 48 -20.51 31.03 28.81
N PHE A 49 -19.37 31.65 28.51
CA PHE A 49 -18.98 32.95 27.93
C PHE A 49 -17.43 32.94 27.79
N LEU A 50 -16.83 33.59 26.78
CA LEU A 50 -15.88 34.72 26.91
C LEU A 50 -15.22 35.09 25.57
N GLU A 51 -15.42 36.34 25.18
CA GLU A 51 -14.72 37.05 24.11
C GLU A 51 -13.25 37.31 24.45
N LEU A 52 -12.39 37.35 23.42
CA LEU A 52 -11.26 38.29 23.35
C LEU A 52 -10.97 38.67 21.87
N SER A 53 -11.41 39.88 21.55
CA SER A 53 -10.96 40.90 20.58
C SER A 53 -9.84 40.62 19.54
N ASN A 54 -10.23 40.78 18.26
CA ASN A 54 -9.66 41.63 17.19
C ASN A 54 -8.15 41.80 17.00
N ILE A 55 -7.61 41.26 15.89
CA ILE A 55 -6.63 41.93 15.00
C ILE A 55 -6.88 41.55 13.52
N GLY A 56 -7.17 42.57 12.67
CA GLY A 56 -6.65 42.66 11.29
C GLY A 56 -7.48 42.12 10.11
N ARG A 57 -8.50 42.88 9.66
CA ARG A 57 -9.12 42.74 8.32
C ARG A 57 -8.14 43.19 7.21
N ARG A 58 -8.01 42.38 6.14
CA ARG A 58 -7.84 42.86 4.75
C ARG A 58 -8.78 42.07 3.83
N HIS A 59 -9.73 42.80 3.22
CA HIS A 59 -10.44 42.42 1.98
C HIS A 59 -9.45 42.49 0.80
N VAL A 60 -9.55 41.67 -0.25
CA VAL A 60 -10.38 41.91 -1.46
C VAL A 60 -10.32 40.65 -2.35
N GLN A 61 -11.47 40.01 -2.60
CA GLN A 61 -12.20 39.89 -3.89
C GLN A 61 -11.55 39.05 -5.00
N ASN A 62 -12.01 37.80 -5.10
CA ASN A 62 -12.54 37.17 -6.32
C ASN A 62 -13.15 35.82 -5.90
N VAL A 63 -14.37 35.90 -5.36
CA VAL A 63 -15.20 34.72 -5.06
C VAL A 63 -16.08 34.48 -6.28
N LEU A 64 -15.80 33.43 -7.03
CA LEU A 64 -16.78 32.87 -7.95
C LEU A 64 -17.69 31.96 -7.12
N ALA A 65 -18.87 32.45 -6.78
CA ALA A 65 -19.93 31.64 -6.21
C ALA A 65 -20.59 30.86 -7.35
N VAL A 66 -20.54 29.53 -7.30
CA VAL A 66 -21.48 28.69 -8.04
C VAL A 66 -22.29 27.92 -7.00
N ASN A 67 -23.48 28.47 -6.72
CA ASN A 67 -24.56 27.77 -6.05
C ASN A 67 -25.13 26.74 -7.04
N LEU A 68 -25.09 25.47 -6.68
CA LEU A 68 -25.99 24.46 -7.25
C LEU A 68 -26.79 23.85 -6.09
N HIS A 69 -27.99 24.42 -5.90
CA HIS A 69 -29.07 23.83 -5.13
C HIS A 69 -29.60 22.63 -5.91
N PHE A 70 -29.63 21.44 -5.29
CA PHE A 70 -30.63 20.42 -5.63
C PHE A 70 -31.46 20.13 -4.39
N ILE A 71 -32.72 20.53 -4.48
CA ILE A 71 -33.79 20.30 -3.52
C ILE A 71 -34.22 18.84 -3.69
N GLY A 72 -33.88 17.98 -2.73
CA GLY A 72 -34.44 16.64 -2.60
C GLY A 72 -35.75 16.71 -1.81
N THR A 73 -36.86 16.37 -2.46
CA THR A 73 -38.21 16.44 -1.92
C THR A 73 -38.45 15.43 -0.80
N ILE A 74 -38.93 15.95 0.33
CA ILE A 74 -39.58 15.20 1.42
C ILE A 74 -40.89 14.62 0.88
N ALA A 75 -41.06 13.30 0.93
CA ALA A 75 -42.36 12.68 0.68
C ALA A 75 -43.14 12.60 2.01
N ASN A 76 -44.12 13.49 2.16
CA ASN A 76 -45.21 13.34 3.12
C ASN A 76 -46.16 12.24 2.64
N GLY A 77 -46.60 11.39 3.56
CA GLY A 77 -47.67 10.43 3.32
C GLY A 77 -49.04 11.09 3.21
N GLY A 78 -49.93 10.41 2.49
CA GLY A 78 -51.38 10.60 2.58
C GLY A 78 -52.12 10.43 1.26
N GLY A 79 -52.95 9.38 1.16
CA GLY A 79 -54.24 9.50 0.48
C GLY A 79 -54.50 8.56 -0.70
N ASN A 80 -55.36 7.57 -0.42
CA ASN A 80 -56.27 6.83 -1.31
C ASN A 80 -56.73 7.59 -2.56
N GLY A 81 -56.94 6.83 -3.64
CA GLY A 81 -57.76 7.23 -4.77
C GLY A 81 -57.56 6.32 -5.97
N ASP A 82 -58.48 5.37 -6.14
CA ASP A 82 -58.64 4.50 -7.30
C ASP A 82 -58.59 5.27 -8.64
N LEU A 83 -58.02 4.65 -9.68
CA LEU A 83 -58.78 4.18 -10.86
C LEU A 83 -57.82 3.70 -11.96
N ASP A 84 -57.96 2.40 -12.24
CA ASP A 84 -57.85 1.71 -13.52
C ASP A 84 -56.85 2.19 -14.56
N SER A 85 -55.83 1.36 -14.82
CA SER A 85 -55.89 0.48 -16.00
C SER A 85 -54.65 -0.42 -16.12
N GLY A 86 -54.89 -1.73 -16.23
CA GLY A 86 -54.08 -2.62 -17.07
C GLY A 86 -52.81 -3.23 -16.49
N CYS A 87 -52.94 -4.51 -16.14
CA CYS A 87 -51.89 -5.55 -16.12
C CYS A 87 -50.96 -5.61 -14.90
N GLY A 88 -51.20 -6.63 -14.09
CA GLY A 88 -50.38 -6.99 -12.95
C GLY A 88 -49.19 -7.90 -13.27
N VAL A 89 -48.27 -7.82 -12.31
CA VAL A 89 -47.41 -8.88 -11.74
C VAL A 89 -46.32 -9.51 -12.62
N GLY A 90 -45.07 -9.21 -12.25
CA GLY A 90 -43.91 -10.05 -12.53
C GLY A 90 -42.60 -9.28 -12.36
N LYS A 91 -41.90 -9.49 -11.24
CA LYS A 91 -40.56 -8.97 -10.95
C LYS A 91 -39.59 -9.23 -12.12
N ALA A 92 -38.80 -8.23 -12.48
CA ALA A 92 -37.61 -8.38 -13.31
C ALA A 92 -36.46 -7.59 -12.68
N ASP A 93 -35.36 -8.30 -12.46
CA ASP A 93 -34.03 -7.81 -12.17
C ASP A 93 -33.45 -7.00 -13.35
N ASP A 94 -32.47 -6.14 -13.02
CA ASP A 94 -31.45 -5.50 -13.87
C ASP A 94 -31.84 -4.80 -15.19
N VAL A 95 -31.57 -3.49 -15.28
CA VAL A 95 -30.94 -2.86 -16.47
C VAL A 95 -30.11 -1.63 -16.09
N HIS A 96 -28.79 -1.74 -16.25
CA HIS A 96 -27.91 -0.64 -16.66
C HIS A 96 -28.15 -0.29 -18.13
N THR A 97 -28.32 0.99 -18.51
CA THR A 97 -27.83 1.51 -19.81
C THR A 97 -27.80 3.04 -19.85
N VAL A 98 -26.63 3.66 -20.05
CA VAL A 98 -26.38 4.65 -21.12
C VAL A 98 -24.95 4.46 -21.64
N ILE A 99 -24.87 4.38 -22.97
CA ILE A 99 -23.82 3.83 -23.84
C ILE A 99 -22.79 4.88 -24.27
N GLY A 100 -21.57 4.42 -24.62
CA GLY A 100 -20.71 5.13 -25.58
C GLY A 100 -19.41 4.44 -26.00
N GLY A 101 -19.47 3.36 -26.79
CA GLY A 101 -18.40 3.03 -27.77
C GLY A 101 -17.79 1.62 -27.77
N PHE A 102 -18.17 0.80 -28.75
CA PHE A 102 -17.40 -0.31 -29.38
C PHE A 102 -16.73 -1.38 -28.49
N LEU A 103 -17.49 -2.40 -28.09
CA LEU A 103 -17.31 -3.86 -28.33
C LEU A 103 -18.24 -4.61 -27.36
N GLY A 104 -18.85 -5.71 -27.82
CA GLY A 104 -20.03 -6.34 -27.24
C GLY A 104 -19.93 -6.76 -25.76
N CYS A 105 -21.05 -6.63 -25.05
CA CYS A 105 -21.25 -7.12 -23.68
C CYS A 105 -21.46 -8.64 -23.66
N VAL A 106 -20.72 -9.33 -22.79
CA VAL A 106 -20.99 -10.70 -22.33
C VAL A 106 -21.80 -10.60 -21.05
N VAL A 107 -22.98 -11.23 -20.99
CA VAL A 107 -23.81 -11.33 -19.78
C VAL A 107 -23.76 -12.77 -19.31
N LEU A 108 -23.26 -13.01 -18.09
CA LEU A 108 -23.22 -14.33 -17.45
C LEU A 108 -24.38 -14.41 -16.45
N GLY A 109 -25.38 -15.26 -16.73
CA GLY A 109 -26.47 -15.58 -15.81
C GLY A 109 -26.56 -17.09 -15.61
N LYS A 110 -26.65 -17.54 -14.35
CA LYS A 110 -26.94 -18.94 -14.01
C LYS A 110 -28.46 -19.11 -13.91
N SER A 111 -29.04 -20.05 -14.66
CA SER A 111 -30.38 -20.56 -14.40
C SER A 111 -30.28 -21.95 -13.76
N HIS A 112 -30.97 -22.13 -12.64
CA HIS A 112 -31.15 -23.42 -11.97
C HIS A 112 -32.47 -24.01 -12.46
N ASP A 113 -32.43 -25.19 -13.08
CA ASP A 113 -33.58 -26.08 -13.18
C ASP A 113 -33.12 -27.50 -12.83
N GLY A 114 -33.98 -28.20 -12.09
CA GLY A 114 -33.65 -29.44 -11.39
C GLY A 114 -33.59 -30.69 -12.27
N GLU A 115 -32.88 -31.67 -11.74
CA GLU A 115 -32.72 -33.07 -12.17
C GLU A 115 -31.81 -33.33 -13.39
N GLY A 116 -30.59 -33.81 -13.08
CA GLY A 116 -29.82 -34.72 -13.94
C GLY A 116 -28.73 -34.09 -14.82
N GLU A 117 -27.47 -34.36 -14.43
CA GLU A 117 -26.20 -34.17 -15.19
C GLU A 117 -25.83 -32.72 -15.61
N ASP A 118 -24.78 -32.19 -14.98
CA ASP A 118 -24.19 -30.87 -15.28
C ASP A 118 -23.53 -30.84 -16.68
N GLU A 119 -24.24 -30.37 -17.70
CA GLU A 119 -23.64 -29.86 -18.95
C GLU A 119 -23.69 -28.31 -18.96
N GLU A 120 -22.52 -27.66 -18.99
CA GLU A 120 -22.40 -26.21 -19.24
C GLU A 120 -22.72 -25.90 -20.70
N VAL A 121 -23.97 -25.48 -20.99
CA VAL A 121 -24.37 -25.02 -22.32
C VAL A 121 -24.26 -23.50 -22.41
N PHE A 122 -23.27 -23.01 -23.17
CA PHE A 122 -23.10 -21.58 -23.48
C PHE A 122 -24.00 -21.15 -24.65
N HIS A 123 -25.00 -20.30 -24.40
CA HIS A 123 -25.77 -19.66 -25.47
C HIS A 123 -25.15 -18.32 -25.89
N ILE A 124 -24.57 -18.27 -27.09
CA ILE A 124 -24.10 -17.04 -27.72
C ILE A 124 -25.24 -16.49 -28.60
N PHE A 125 -25.84 -15.37 -28.22
CA PHE A 125 -26.83 -14.67 -29.06
C PHE A 125 -26.12 -13.74 -30.06
N PHE A 126 -26.15 -14.11 -31.35
CA PHE A 126 -25.78 -13.20 -32.43
C PHE A 126 -26.99 -12.35 -32.85
N ASN A 127 -26.74 -11.08 -33.19
CA ASN A 127 -27.76 -10.19 -33.73
C ASN A 127 -28.32 -10.76 -35.06
N LEU A 128 -29.56 -11.23 -35.03
CA LEU A 128 -30.22 -11.97 -36.11
C LEU A 128 -30.41 -11.17 -37.41
N ARG A 129 -30.28 -9.83 -37.42
CA ARG A 129 -30.44 -9.03 -38.65
C ARG A 129 -29.24 -9.10 -39.59
N GLY A 130 -28.02 -9.24 -39.07
CA GLY A 130 -26.82 -9.40 -39.92
C GLY A 130 -26.68 -10.79 -40.52
N PHE A 131 -27.10 -11.81 -39.76
CA PHE A 131 -26.98 -13.22 -40.17
C PHE A 131 -28.02 -13.62 -41.23
N GLN A 132 -29.24 -13.07 -41.17
CA GLN A 132 -30.26 -13.29 -42.20
C GLN A 132 -29.90 -12.68 -43.56
N GLN A 133 -29.15 -11.56 -43.59
CA GLN A 133 -28.66 -10.97 -44.83
C GLN A 133 -27.55 -11.84 -45.47
N CYS A 134 -26.63 -12.39 -44.67
CA CYS A 134 -25.59 -13.30 -45.15
C CYS A 134 -26.13 -14.65 -45.66
N ILE A 135 -27.21 -15.18 -45.05
CA ILE A 135 -27.85 -16.42 -45.51
C ILE A 135 -28.64 -16.20 -46.81
N ALA A 136 -29.20 -15.00 -47.03
CA ALA A 136 -29.91 -14.66 -48.26
C ALA A 136 -28.96 -14.62 -49.48
N ASP A 137 -27.75 -14.08 -49.33
CA ASP A 137 -26.73 -14.02 -50.40
C ASP A 137 -26.03 -15.37 -50.65
N ALA A 138 -26.04 -16.28 -49.66
CA ALA A 138 -25.45 -17.62 -49.79
C ALA A 138 -26.28 -18.58 -50.68
N ARG A 139 -27.56 -18.29 -50.96
CA ARG A 139 -28.43 -19.17 -51.77
C ARG A 139 -28.12 -19.13 -53.28
N THR A 140 -27.32 -18.18 -53.76
CA THR A 140 -26.96 -18.06 -55.19
C THR A 140 -25.50 -18.40 -55.49
N MET A 141 -24.69 -18.75 -54.49
CA MET A 141 -23.27 -19.06 -54.69
C MET A 141 -23.05 -20.54 -55.05
N LYS A 142 -22.43 -20.78 -56.23
CA LYS A 142 -21.97 -22.12 -56.63
C LYS A 142 -21.09 -22.72 -55.52
N ILE A 143 -21.36 -23.97 -55.15
CA ILE A 143 -20.73 -24.73 -54.05
C ILE A 143 -19.20 -24.60 -53.99
N GLY A 144 -18.51 -24.43 -55.12
CA GLY A 144 -17.06 -24.20 -55.18
C GLY A 144 -16.56 -22.87 -54.57
N HIS A 145 -17.39 -21.80 -54.54
CA HIS A 145 -17.02 -20.54 -53.89
C HIS A 145 -17.25 -20.58 -52.38
N LEU A 146 -18.24 -21.34 -51.91
CA LEU A 146 -18.46 -21.59 -50.48
C LEU A 146 -17.31 -22.38 -49.87
N MET A 147 -16.78 -23.40 -50.57
CA MET A 147 -15.60 -24.14 -50.13
C MET A 147 -14.33 -23.28 -50.09
N LYS A 148 -14.13 -22.36 -51.05
CA LYS A 148 -13.00 -21.42 -51.03
C LYS A 148 -13.10 -20.40 -49.89
N LEU A 149 -14.30 -19.89 -49.60
CA LEU A 149 -14.51 -18.99 -48.46
C LEU A 149 -14.34 -19.73 -47.13
N ILE A 150 -14.79 -20.98 -47.02
CA ILE A 150 -14.55 -21.81 -45.83
C ILE A 150 -13.06 -22.13 -45.67
N GLN A 151 -12.32 -22.39 -46.75
CA GLN A 151 -10.87 -22.58 -46.68
C GLN A 151 -10.11 -21.30 -46.32
N ILE A 152 -10.52 -20.14 -46.84
CA ILE A 152 -9.92 -18.84 -46.47
C ILE A 152 -10.27 -18.49 -45.02
N PHE A 153 -11.50 -18.77 -44.58
CA PHE A 153 -11.94 -18.57 -43.20
C PHE A 153 -11.25 -19.55 -42.23
N ALA A 154 -10.99 -20.78 -42.66
CA ALA A 154 -10.21 -21.77 -41.92
C ALA A 154 -8.71 -21.42 -41.88
N LEU A 155 -8.14 -20.80 -42.93
CA LEU A 155 -6.77 -20.26 -42.90
C LEU A 155 -6.64 -19.00 -42.04
N VAL A 156 -7.68 -18.16 -41.97
CA VAL A 156 -7.73 -17.00 -41.06
C VAL A 156 -7.92 -17.44 -39.60
N LEU A 157 -8.69 -18.50 -39.35
CA LEU A 157 -8.81 -19.12 -38.02
C LEU A 157 -7.56 -19.91 -37.59
N ALA A 158 -6.84 -20.52 -38.53
CA ALA A 158 -5.55 -21.17 -38.27
C ALA A 158 -4.37 -20.18 -38.13
N GLY A 159 -4.58 -18.89 -38.44
CA GLY A 159 -3.61 -17.81 -38.29
C GLY A 159 -3.69 -17.02 -36.99
N VAL A 160 -4.64 -17.34 -36.10
CA VAL A 160 -4.81 -16.68 -34.77
C VAL A 160 -4.70 -17.72 -33.66
N SER A 161 -3.62 -18.48 -33.69
CA SER A 161 -3.06 -19.16 -32.52
C SER A 161 -1.56 -18.87 -32.42
N GLY A 162 -1.19 -17.64 -32.77
CA GLY A 162 -0.11 -16.97 -32.06
C GLY A 162 -0.62 -16.67 -30.66
N GLY A 163 -0.62 -17.68 -29.77
CA GLY A 163 -0.59 -17.39 -28.35
C GLY A 163 0.63 -16.50 -28.17
N GLN A 164 0.39 -15.20 -28.01
CA GLN A 164 1.44 -14.24 -27.75
C GLN A 164 2.07 -14.76 -26.47
N ALA A 165 3.28 -15.33 -26.57
CA ALA A 165 3.98 -15.86 -25.41
C ALA A 165 3.90 -14.78 -24.34
N ALA A 166 3.35 -15.12 -23.17
CA ALA A 166 3.13 -14.17 -22.10
C ALA A 166 4.43 -13.36 -21.91
N ASP A 167 4.31 -12.03 -21.87
CA ASP A 167 5.47 -11.16 -21.69
C ASP A 167 6.23 -11.59 -20.43
N PRO A 168 7.48 -12.11 -20.55
CA PRO A 168 8.21 -12.62 -19.40
C PRO A 168 8.38 -11.58 -18.29
N LYS A 169 8.46 -10.28 -18.63
CA LYS A 169 8.52 -9.19 -17.65
C LYS A 169 7.20 -9.08 -16.88
N ALA A 170 6.06 -9.13 -17.58
CA ALA A 170 4.75 -9.06 -16.95
C ALA A 170 4.51 -10.25 -16.00
N GLU A 171 4.92 -11.47 -16.36
CA GLU A 171 4.85 -12.64 -15.50
C GLU A 171 5.73 -12.48 -14.24
N ALA A 172 6.98 -12.04 -14.40
CA ALA A 172 7.88 -11.79 -13.27
C ALA A 172 7.35 -10.68 -12.34
N LEU A 173 6.72 -9.65 -12.90
CA LEU A 173 6.07 -8.59 -12.13
C LEU A 173 4.81 -9.09 -11.39
N ASP A 174 3.99 -9.96 -11.99
CA ASP A 174 2.86 -10.57 -11.29
C ASP A 174 3.32 -11.34 -10.05
N LEU A 175 4.39 -12.14 -10.19
CA LEU A 175 5.01 -12.85 -9.06
C LEU A 175 5.51 -11.87 -8.00
N PHE A 176 6.20 -10.80 -8.40
CA PHE A 176 6.70 -9.78 -7.49
C PHE A 176 5.56 -9.10 -6.69
N TYR A 177 4.50 -8.66 -7.36
CA TYR A 177 3.38 -7.97 -6.70
C TYR A 177 2.50 -8.92 -5.88
N ASN A 178 2.45 -10.22 -6.20
CA ASN A 178 1.88 -11.26 -5.35
C ASN A 178 2.80 -11.69 -4.19
N MET A 179 3.98 -11.07 -4.08
CA MET A 179 5.03 -11.32 -3.08
C MET A 179 5.65 -12.73 -3.18
N ASP A 180 5.55 -13.37 -4.34
CA ASP A 180 6.20 -14.66 -4.63
C ASP A 180 7.66 -14.39 -5.03
N PHE A 181 8.42 -13.78 -4.11
CA PHE A 181 9.70 -13.16 -4.42
C PHE A 181 10.80 -14.13 -4.86
N ASP A 182 10.77 -15.38 -4.39
CA ASP A 182 11.75 -16.38 -4.83
C ASP A 182 11.48 -16.79 -6.29
N ASP A 183 10.21 -16.96 -6.67
CA ASP A 183 9.82 -17.24 -8.05
C ASP A 183 10.04 -16.02 -8.97
N ALA A 184 9.71 -14.82 -8.48
CA ALA A 184 9.97 -13.56 -9.19
C ALA A 184 11.47 -13.37 -9.44
N LEU A 185 12.31 -13.68 -8.46
CA LEU A 185 13.76 -13.58 -8.60
C LEU A 185 14.27 -14.57 -9.65
N ALA A 186 13.83 -15.83 -9.61
CA ALA A 186 14.17 -16.83 -10.62
C ALA A 186 13.71 -16.41 -12.03
N ALA A 187 12.53 -15.81 -12.15
CA ALA A 187 12.01 -15.30 -13.42
C ALA A 187 12.86 -14.14 -13.96
N PHE A 188 13.20 -13.15 -13.13
CA PHE A 188 14.07 -12.04 -13.52
C PHE A 188 15.49 -12.50 -13.85
N GLU A 189 16.05 -13.45 -13.11
CA GLU A 189 17.36 -14.06 -13.40
C GLU A 189 17.37 -14.76 -14.77
N LYS A 190 16.30 -15.47 -15.12
CA LYS A 190 16.15 -16.11 -16.43
C LYS A 190 16.14 -15.08 -17.57
N ILE A 191 15.44 -13.96 -17.38
CA ILE A 191 15.42 -12.85 -18.37
C ILE A 191 16.82 -12.23 -18.49
N LEU A 192 17.47 -11.98 -17.35
CA LEU A 192 18.79 -11.38 -17.30
C LEU A 192 19.86 -12.28 -17.94
N ALA A 193 19.76 -13.61 -17.79
CA ALA A 193 20.64 -14.55 -18.47
C ALA A 193 20.55 -14.47 -20.00
N ALA A 194 19.36 -14.16 -20.54
CA ALA A 194 19.16 -13.92 -21.97
C ALA A 194 19.54 -12.49 -22.40
N THR A 195 19.54 -11.53 -21.47
CA THR A 195 19.82 -10.11 -21.73
C THR A 195 20.79 -9.48 -20.71
N PRO A 196 22.06 -9.96 -20.61
CA PRO A 196 22.93 -9.59 -19.47
C PRO A 196 23.34 -8.12 -19.41
N ASN A 197 23.09 -7.34 -20.47
CA ASN A 197 23.41 -5.92 -20.55
C ASN A 197 22.16 -5.03 -20.45
N ASP A 198 20.98 -5.57 -20.10
CA ASP A 198 19.80 -4.75 -19.86
C ASP A 198 19.77 -4.31 -18.39
N ALA A 199 20.12 -3.05 -18.16
CA ALA A 199 20.19 -2.42 -16.85
C ALA A 199 18.86 -2.43 -16.08
N GLU A 200 17.73 -2.54 -16.77
CA GLU A 200 16.40 -2.57 -16.17
C GLU A 200 16.17 -3.85 -15.36
N PHE A 201 16.59 -5.00 -15.90
CA PHE A 201 16.44 -6.28 -15.21
C PHE A 201 17.39 -6.42 -14.02
N HIS A 202 18.58 -5.81 -14.06
CA HIS A 202 19.42 -5.64 -12.88
C HIS A 202 18.71 -4.88 -11.75
N ASN A 203 17.98 -3.80 -12.09
CA ASN A 203 17.15 -3.09 -11.11
C ASN A 203 16.02 -3.96 -10.55
N HIS A 204 15.34 -4.76 -11.38
CA HIS A 204 14.28 -5.67 -10.92
C HIS A 204 14.82 -6.76 -9.98
N VAL A 205 16.00 -7.33 -10.26
CA VAL A 205 16.67 -8.27 -9.36
C VAL A 205 16.98 -7.59 -8.02
N ALA A 206 17.60 -6.42 -8.03
CA ALA A 206 17.90 -5.66 -6.81
C ALA A 206 16.62 -5.30 -6.02
N HIS A 207 15.57 -4.89 -6.72
CA HIS A 207 14.27 -4.56 -6.11
C HIS A 207 13.65 -5.78 -5.42
N THR A 208 13.67 -6.94 -6.09
CA THR A 208 13.16 -8.22 -5.57
C THR A 208 13.95 -8.66 -4.34
N LEU A 209 15.29 -8.56 -4.37
CA LEU A 209 16.13 -8.87 -3.22
C LEU A 209 15.77 -7.99 -2.01
N LEU A 210 15.64 -6.67 -2.20
CA LEU A 210 15.28 -5.76 -1.12
C LEU A 210 13.90 -6.09 -0.54
N PHE A 211 12.88 -6.23 -1.38
CA PHE A 211 11.50 -6.47 -0.91
C PHE A 211 11.32 -7.83 -0.26
N ARG A 212 12.03 -8.87 -0.73
CA ARG A 212 12.06 -10.17 -0.05
C ARG A 212 12.56 -10.05 1.38
N GLU A 213 13.64 -9.30 1.60
CA GLU A 213 14.19 -9.09 2.94
C GLU A 213 13.27 -8.19 3.78
N LEU A 214 12.63 -7.19 3.18
CA LEU A 214 11.59 -6.41 3.85
C LEU A 214 10.43 -7.29 4.33
N LEU A 215 9.96 -8.24 3.51
CA LEU A 215 8.91 -9.17 3.90
C LEU A 215 9.36 -10.09 5.05
N ARG A 216 10.53 -10.72 4.92
CA ARG A 216 11.09 -11.64 5.94
C ARG A 216 11.26 -11.00 7.31
N ASN A 217 11.50 -9.69 7.35
CA ASN A 217 11.70 -8.94 8.58
C ASN A 217 10.43 -8.21 9.07
N GLY A 218 9.25 -8.50 8.49
CA GLY A 218 7.99 -7.81 8.86
C GLY A 218 8.00 -6.30 8.57
N ALA A 219 8.87 -5.88 7.66
CA ALA A 219 9.11 -4.49 7.26
C ALA A 219 8.44 -4.13 5.93
N LEU A 220 7.39 -4.85 5.53
CA LEU A 220 6.43 -4.43 4.49
C LEU A 220 5.02 -4.13 5.05
N GLU A 221 4.78 -4.32 6.35
CA GLU A 221 3.45 -4.21 6.95
C GLU A 221 3.05 -2.77 7.31
N SER A 222 1.78 -2.37 7.11
CA SER A 222 1.26 -1.00 7.33
C SER A 222 1.61 -0.30 8.62
N GLN A 223 1.87 -1.07 9.68
CA GLN A 223 2.24 -0.50 10.96
C GLN A 223 3.50 0.38 10.85
N MET A 224 4.20 0.32 9.72
CA MET A 224 5.29 1.21 9.32
C MET A 224 4.90 2.66 9.01
N VAL A 225 3.67 2.95 8.57
CA VAL A 225 3.26 4.27 8.06
C VAL A 225 2.32 5.05 8.97
N SER A 226 1.87 4.48 10.09
CA SER A 226 1.02 5.17 11.08
C SER A 226 1.38 4.86 12.54
N GLY A 227 1.32 5.87 13.40
CA GLY A 227 1.32 5.73 14.87
C GLY A 227 2.71 5.65 15.54
N ASN A 228 2.71 5.37 16.85
CA ASN A 228 3.90 5.33 17.74
C ASN A 228 5.02 4.36 17.31
N ASN A 229 4.82 3.54 16.27
CA ASN A 229 5.77 2.54 15.80
C ASN A 229 6.49 3.02 14.52
N SER A 230 7.12 4.19 14.60
CA SER A 230 7.85 4.78 13.46
C SER A 230 8.95 3.85 13.00
N PHE A 231 9.04 3.62 11.68
CA PHE A 231 10.13 2.89 11.03
C PHE A 231 11.54 3.37 11.44
N ILE A 232 11.65 4.63 11.87
CA ILE A 232 12.87 5.25 12.39
C ILE A 232 13.35 4.57 13.68
N ARG A 233 12.43 4.04 14.49
CA ARG A 233 12.71 3.48 15.83
C ARG A 233 12.82 1.95 15.85
N ARG A 234 12.46 1.26 14.76
CA ARG A 234 12.64 -0.19 14.64
C ARG A 234 14.12 -0.56 14.58
N MET A 235 14.43 -1.77 15.04
CA MET A 235 15.76 -2.37 14.94
C MET A 235 16.28 -2.32 13.50
N LYS A 236 17.59 -2.10 13.36
CA LYS A 236 18.27 -2.14 12.07
C LYS A 236 18.08 -3.54 11.46
N MET A 237 17.62 -3.57 10.22
CA MET A 237 17.59 -4.82 9.46
C MET A 237 19.02 -5.24 9.14
N GLU A 238 19.32 -6.51 9.32
CA GLU A 238 20.61 -7.10 8.94
C GLU A 238 20.35 -8.21 7.93
N PRO A 239 20.15 -7.87 6.64
CA PRO A 239 20.10 -8.88 5.59
C PRO A 239 21.37 -9.71 5.61
N PRO A 240 21.33 -10.99 5.18
CA PRO A 240 22.54 -11.78 5.03
C PRO A 240 23.56 -11.02 4.17
N ALA A 241 24.84 -11.01 4.59
CA ALA A 241 25.88 -10.24 3.90
C ALA A 241 25.96 -10.55 2.40
N GLU A 242 25.64 -11.79 2.01
CA GLU A 242 25.56 -12.18 0.60
C GLU A 242 24.44 -11.47 -0.17
N VAL A 243 23.26 -11.31 0.44
CA VAL A 243 22.14 -10.60 -0.18
C VAL A 243 22.47 -9.13 -0.34
N GLU A 244 23.13 -8.52 0.66
CA GLU A 244 23.60 -7.14 0.56
C GLU A 244 24.64 -6.97 -0.55
N ARG A 245 25.68 -7.83 -0.59
CA ARG A 245 26.69 -7.80 -1.66
C ARG A 245 26.05 -7.92 -3.04
N ARG A 246 25.14 -8.87 -3.21
CA ARG A 246 24.43 -9.07 -4.46
C ARG A 246 23.59 -7.86 -4.84
N PHE A 247 22.79 -7.33 -3.92
CA PHE A 247 22.00 -6.11 -4.16
C PHE A 247 22.85 -4.97 -4.71
N PHE A 248 23.98 -4.67 -4.08
CA PHE A 248 24.85 -3.58 -4.53
C PHE A 248 25.56 -3.91 -5.85
N ALA A 249 25.94 -5.17 -6.10
CA ALA A 249 26.52 -5.56 -7.37
C ALA A 249 25.56 -5.31 -8.56
N GLU A 250 24.29 -5.68 -8.41
CA GLU A 250 23.27 -5.45 -9.45
C GLU A 250 23.03 -3.95 -9.69
N ILE A 251 22.98 -3.16 -8.61
CA ILE A 251 22.80 -1.70 -8.71
C ILE A 251 23.98 -1.04 -9.41
N GLU A 252 25.22 -1.39 -9.05
CA GLU A 252 26.41 -0.81 -9.68
C GLU A 252 26.54 -1.23 -11.16
N LEU A 253 26.15 -2.46 -11.51
CA LEU A 253 26.06 -2.90 -12.91
C LEU A 253 25.03 -2.08 -13.70
N SER A 254 23.81 -1.94 -13.16
CA SER A 254 22.76 -1.12 -13.76
C SER A 254 23.24 0.31 -14.02
N MET A 255 23.84 0.94 -13.00
CA MET A 255 24.38 2.30 -13.09
C MET A 255 25.52 2.42 -14.11
N ALA A 256 26.43 1.44 -14.19
CA ALA A 256 27.52 1.45 -15.16
C ALA A 256 27.00 1.37 -16.60
N ILE A 257 26.06 0.46 -16.86
CA ILE A 257 25.44 0.27 -18.18
C ILE A 257 24.70 1.54 -18.60
N THR A 258 23.84 2.09 -17.73
CA THR A 258 23.08 3.30 -18.06
C THR A 258 23.97 4.51 -18.22
N GLN A 259 25.03 4.65 -17.42
CA GLN A 259 25.94 5.78 -17.53
C GLN A 259 26.71 5.75 -18.86
N ALA A 260 27.10 4.57 -19.33
CA ALA A 260 27.71 4.41 -20.65
C ALA A 260 26.71 4.78 -21.77
N ALA A 261 25.45 4.36 -21.66
CA ALA A 261 24.39 4.69 -22.61
C ALA A 261 24.11 6.21 -22.66
N ILE A 262 23.98 6.87 -21.51
CA ILE A 262 23.78 8.33 -21.41
C ILE A 262 24.99 9.10 -21.95
N THR A 263 26.21 8.61 -21.72
CA THR A 263 27.43 9.24 -22.27
C THR A 263 27.44 9.19 -23.80
N LYS A 264 26.99 8.08 -24.38
CA LYS A 264 26.87 7.92 -25.84
C LYS A 264 25.70 8.74 -26.42
N ASN A 265 24.57 8.78 -25.72
CA ASN A 265 23.39 9.53 -26.10
C ASN A 265 22.81 10.28 -24.88
N PRO A 266 23.15 11.57 -24.70
CA PRO A 266 22.67 12.37 -23.58
C PRO A 266 21.15 12.63 -23.57
N ARG A 267 20.40 12.14 -24.55
CA ARG A 267 18.93 12.22 -24.60
C ARG A 267 18.26 10.85 -24.52
N ASP A 268 19.00 9.80 -24.13
CA ASP A 268 18.45 8.47 -23.90
C ASP A 268 17.59 8.45 -22.62
N THR A 269 16.29 8.71 -22.80
CA THR A 269 15.34 8.80 -21.70
C THR A 269 15.16 7.47 -20.97
N ARG A 270 15.29 6.32 -21.67
CA ARG A 270 15.22 5.00 -21.05
C ARG A 270 16.41 4.78 -20.13
N ALA A 271 17.63 5.06 -20.59
CA ALA A 271 18.83 4.93 -19.76
C ALA A 271 18.79 5.88 -18.54
N MET A 272 18.35 7.12 -18.73
CA MET A 272 18.16 8.07 -17.62
C MET A 272 17.14 7.57 -16.59
N GLN A 273 16.00 7.06 -17.06
CA GLN A 273 14.95 6.52 -16.19
C GLN A 273 15.45 5.32 -15.40
N THR A 274 16.11 4.37 -16.06
CA THR A 274 16.68 3.18 -15.42
C THR A 274 17.77 3.57 -14.40
N GLN A 275 18.61 4.56 -14.71
CA GLN A 275 19.60 5.07 -13.76
C GLN A 275 18.95 5.78 -12.57
N ALA A 276 17.86 6.51 -12.79
CA ALA A 276 17.09 7.14 -11.73
C ALA A 276 16.50 6.09 -10.77
N THR A 277 15.96 4.99 -11.31
CA THR A 277 15.48 3.85 -10.52
C THR A 277 16.60 3.20 -9.71
N ALA A 278 17.80 3.02 -10.28
CA ALA A 278 18.95 2.48 -9.55
C ALA A 278 19.33 3.37 -8.33
N TYR A 279 19.36 4.69 -8.52
CA TYR A 279 19.55 5.63 -7.40
C TYR A 279 18.43 5.54 -6.35
N ALA A 280 17.17 5.42 -6.77
CA ALA A 280 16.05 5.28 -5.85
C ALA A 280 16.12 3.98 -5.03
N LEU A 281 16.47 2.86 -5.66
CA LEU A 281 16.67 1.58 -4.96
C LEU A 281 17.83 1.67 -3.96
N ARG A 282 18.96 2.26 -4.35
CA ARG A 282 20.10 2.47 -3.44
C ARG A 282 19.75 3.39 -2.28
N ALA A 283 19.00 4.45 -2.55
CA ALA A 283 18.48 5.35 -1.51
C ALA A 283 17.54 4.62 -0.54
N ASN A 284 16.61 3.82 -1.06
CA ASN A 284 15.69 2.99 -0.28
C ASN A 284 16.45 2.00 0.60
N TYR A 285 17.46 1.30 0.06
CA TYR A 285 18.30 0.42 0.87
C TYR A 285 19.03 1.18 1.98
N GLY A 286 19.65 2.31 1.64
CA GLY A 286 20.32 3.17 2.61
C GLY A 286 19.37 3.65 3.72
N PHE A 287 18.12 3.99 3.38
CA PHE A 287 17.15 4.54 4.31
C PHE A 287 16.53 3.44 5.17
N LEU A 288 16.13 2.35 4.53
CA LEU A 288 15.39 1.26 5.16
C LEU A 288 16.32 0.35 5.98
N VAL A 289 17.43 -0.05 5.39
CA VAL A 289 18.34 -1.05 5.95
C VAL A 289 19.47 -0.38 6.73
N ARG A 290 20.28 0.46 6.06
CA ARG A 290 21.50 1.04 6.67
C ARG A 290 21.24 2.21 7.62
N LYS A 291 20.02 2.78 7.60
CA LYS A 291 19.64 4.03 8.29
C LYS A 291 20.58 5.22 7.95
N SER A 292 21.19 5.21 6.76
CA SER A 292 22.12 6.22 6.27
C SER A 292 21.37 7.37 5.58
N TRP A 293 20.56 8.12 6.34
CA TRP A 293 19.56 9.05 5.78
C TRP A 293 20.13 10.15 4.87
N LEU A 294 21.28 10.74 5.22
CA LEU A 294 21.91 11.78 4.40
C LEU A 294 22.41 11.23 3.06
N ALA A 295 23.04 10.06 3.06
CA ALA A 295 23.47 9.39 1.84
C ALA A 295 22.27 9.01 0.95
N SER A 296 21.20 8.49 1.57
CA SER A 296 19.95 8.18 0.88
C SER A 296 19.28 9.41 0.26
N LEU A 297 19.30 10.56 0.95
CA LEU A 297 18.78 11.80 0.40
C LEU A 297 19.62 12.29 -0.79
N GLY A 298 20.95 12.11 -0.71
CA GLY A 298 21.87 12.40 -1.82
C GLY A 298 21.56 11.58 -3.07
N ASP A 299 21.37 10.27 -2.93
CA ASP A 299 20.98 9.40 -4.05
C ASP A 299 19.57 9.69 -4.55
N SER A 300 18.60 9.90 -3.65
CA SER A 300 17.23 10.31 -4.03
C SER A 300 17.24 11.58 -4.87
N SER A 301 18.11 12.54 -4.54
CA SER A 301 18.25 13.79 -5.28
C SER A 301 18.89 13.61 -6.66
N LYS A 302 19.82 12.65 -6.82
CA LYS A 302 20.38 12.29 -8.13
C LYS A 302 19.32 11.63 -9.01
N GLY A 303 18.55 10.69 -8.46
CA GLY A 303 17.43 10.05 -9.14
C GLY A 303 16.36 11.07 -9.55
N TYR A 304 15.98 11.99 -8.65
CA TYR A 304 15.06 13.09 -8.95
C TYR A 304 15.53 13.96 -10.12
N LYS A 305 16.82 14.34 -10.16
CA LYS A 305 17.37 15.15 -11.26
C LYS A 305 17.26 14.43 -12.60
N LEU A 306 17.59 13.14 -12.65
CA LEU A 306 17.48 12.33 -13.87
C LEU A 306 16.01 12.15 -14.29
N ALA A 307 15.12 11.78 -13.38
CA ALA A 307 13.69 11.65 -13.68
C ALA A 307 13.08 12.98 -14.16
N SER A 308 13.49 14.11 -13.58
CA SER A 308 13.08 15.44 -14.04
C SER A 308 13.57 15.76 -15.45
N GLN A 309 14.78 15.33 -15.81
CA GLN A 309 15.30 15.46 -17.18
C GLN A 309 14.51 14.58 -18.16
N VAL A 310 14.12 13.37 -17.75
CA VAL A 310 13.24 12.50 -18.56
C VAL A 310 11.93 13.20 -18.85
N VAL A 311 11.27 13.78 -17.84
CA VAL A 311 10.01 14.52 -18.02
C VAL A 311 10.17 15.75 -18.93
N GLN A 312 11.33 16.41 -18.92
CA GLN A 312 11.61 17.53 -19.82
C GLN A 312 11.83 17.08 -21.27
N LEU A 313 12.48 15.94 -21.48
CA LEU A 313 12.78 15.37 -22.80
C LEU A 313 11.59 14.64 -23.41
N ASP A 314 10.81 13.96 -22.58
CA ASP A 314 9.60 13.23 -22.94
C ASP A 314 8.47 13.57 -21.94
N PRO A 315 7.74 14.67 -22.17
CA PRO A 315 6.65 15.10 -21.29
C PRO A 315 5.46 14.14 -21.24
N LYS A 316 5.38 13.15 -22.16
CA LYS A 316 4.31 12.15 -22.17
C LYS A 316 4.64 10.95 -21.28
N ASN A 317 5.90 10.79 -20.86
CA ASN A 317 6.32 9.73 -19.97
C ASN A 317 5.81 9.97 -18.54
N THR A 318 4.61 9.46 -18.28
CA THR A 318 3.96 9.58 -16.97
C THR A 318 4.69 8.73 -15.91
N ASP A 319 5.34 7.63 -16.30
CA ASP A 319 6.04 6.75 -15.37
C ASP A 319 7.25 7.42 -14.71
N ALA A 320 7.92 8.33 -15.42
CA ALA A 320 9.02 9.13 -14.89
C ALA A 320 8.59 10.02 -13.69
N LEU A 321 7.31 10.37 -13.63
CA LEU A 321 6.77 11.20 -12.54
C LEU A 321 6.70 10.48 -11.20
N LEU A 322 6.83 9.15 -11.14
CA LEU A 322 6.82 8.40 -9.88
C LEU A 322 7.91 8.91 -8.93
N LEU A 323 9.15 8.97 -9.42
CA LEU A 323 10.30 9.42 -8.61
C LEU A 323 10.22 10.92 -8.31
N VAL A 324 9.72 11.72 -9.25
CA VAL A 324 9.49 13.18 -9.05
C VAL A 324 8.49 13.41 -7.91
N GLY A 325 7.33 12.76 -7.99
CA GLY A 325 6.27 12.89 -7.00
C GLY A 325 6.66 12.36 -5.62
N GLY A 326 7.35 11.21 -5.58
CA GLY A 326 7.90 10.65 -4.34
C GLY A 326 8.90 11.58 -3.67
N TYR A 327 9.85 12.13 -4.43
CA TYR A 327 10.84 13.08 -3.92
C TYR A 327 10.20 14.36 -3.37
N ASP A 328 9.28 14.94 -4.14
CA ASP A 328 8.51 16.13 -3.75
C ASP A 328 7.76 15.91 -2.43
N TYR A 329 7.12 14.75 -2.29
CA TYR A 329 6.42 14.37 -1.08
C TYR A 329 7.36 14.25 0.12
N ILE A 330 8.49 13.56 -0.05
CA ILE A 330 9.47 13.32 1.03
C ILE A 330 10.06 14.65 1.50
N VAL A 331 10.64 15.43 0.59
CA VAL A 331 11.29 16.71 0.94
C VAL A 331 10.25 17.73 1.45
N GLY A 332 9.06 17.75 0.87
CA GLY A 332 7.96 18.60 1.33
C GLY A 332 7.44 18.25 2.73
N SER A 333 7.63 17.00 3.18
CA SER A 333 7.22 16.49 4.49
C SER A 333 8.27 16.68 5.59
N LEU A 334 9.45 17.20 5.27
CA LEU A 334 10.47 17.52 6.26
C LEU A 334 10.03 18.68 7.16
N THR A 335 10.58 18.75 8.37
CA THR A 335 10.34 19.89 9.27
C THR A 335 10.81 21.19 8.62
N TRP A 336 10.24 22.32 9.02
CA TRP A 336 10.55 23.60 8.39
C TRP A 336 12.05 23.93 8.45
N GLN A 337 12.74 23.56 9.54
CA GLN A 337 14.19 23.74 9.70
C GLN A 337 14.97 22.92 8.67
N MET A 338 14.59 21.65 8.49
CA MET A 338 15.22 20.75 7.53
C MET A 338 14.92 21.19 6.08
N ARG A 339 13.75 21.77 5.83
CA ARG A 339 13.41 22.37 4.53
C ARG A 339 14.25 23.60 4.24
N LEU A 340 14.50 24.45 5.23
CA LEU A 340 15.36 25.62 5.08
C LEU A 340 16.81 25.23 4.80
N LEU A 341 17.36 24.27 5.56
CA LEU A 341 18.70 23.73 5.33
C LEU A 341 18.80 23.03 3.97
N GLY A 342 17.77 22.25 3.61
CA GLY A 342 17.66 21.61 2.30
C GLY A 342 17.64 22.62 1.16
N ALA A 343 16.88 23.70 1.29
CA ALA A 343 16.81 24.78 0.28
C ALA A 343 18.17 25.45 0.08
N ALA A 344 18.91 25.73 1.16
CA ALA A 344 20.28 26.24 1.08
C ALA A 344 21.24 25.26 0.41
N ALA A 345 21.01 23.95 0.57
CA ALA A 345 21.74 22.87 -0.12
C ALA A 345 21.20 22.57 -1.54
N GLY A 346 20.19 23.30 -2.02
CA GLY A 346 19.63 23.17 -3.37
C GLY A 346 18.51 22.13 -3.54
N PHE A 347 17.94 21.61 -2.45
CA PHE A 347 16.85 20.64 -2.48
C PHE A 347 15.52 21.27 -2.05
N HIS A 348 14.49 21.10 -2.87
CA HIS A 348 13.15 21.67 -2.65
C HIS A 348 12.11 20.60 -2.92
N GLY A 349 11.00 20.63 -2.19
CA GLY A 349 9.89 19.71 -2.36
C GLY A 349 8.59 20.33 -1.87
N ASP A 350 7.51 19.89 -2.49
CA ASP A 350 6.15 20.29 -2.13
C ASP A 350 5.32 19.03 -1.92
N LYS A 351 4.85 18.86 -0.68
CA LYS A 351 4.09 17.69 -0.25
C LYS A 351 2.79 17.51 -1.04
N ALA A 352 2.05 18.60 -1.26
CA ALA A 352 0.78 18.57 -1.96
C ALA A 352 0.98 18.33 -3.46
N ARG A 353 2.04 18.92 -4.05
CA ARG A 353 2.45 18.63 -5.42
C ARG A 353 2.84 17.17 -5.58
N GLY A 354 3.69 16.64 -4.69
CA GLY A 354 4.11 15.24 -4.72
C GLY A 354 2.93 14.27 -4.71
N LEU A 355 1.94 14.51 -3.86
CA LEU A 355 0.73 13.69 -3.81
C LEU A 355 -0.08 13.74 -5.12
N ARG A 356 -0.31 14.94 -5.68
CA ARG A 356 -1.01 15.08 -6.98
C ARG A 356 -0.25 14.43 -8.13
N THR A 357 1.07 14.52 -8.12
CA THR A 357 1.93 13.88 -9.12
C THR A 357 1.80 12.36 -9.04
N LEU A 358 1.85 11.78 -7.83
CA LEU A 358 1.66 10.34 -7.64
C LEU A 358 0.25 9.89 -8.04
N GLU A 359 -0.79 10.68 -7.76
CA GLU A 359 -2.16 10.43 -8.22
C GLU A 359 -2.28 10.38 -9.74
N LEU A 360 -1.53 11.23 -10.45
CA LEU A 360 -1.46 11.20 -11.90
C LEU A 360 -0.86 9.88 -12.39
N VAL A 361 0.26 9.45 -11.80
CA VAL A 361 0.90 8.16 -12.15
C VAL A 361 -0.01 6.98 -11.84
N GLY A 362 -0.67 6.97 -10.68
CA GLY A 362 -1.60 5.91 -10.31
C GLY A 362 -2.82 5.78 -11.24
N ARG A 363 -3.13 6.82 -12.00
CA ARG A 363 -4.21 6.83 -13.00
C ARG A 363 -3.75 6.57 -14.44
N GLN A 364 -2.62 7.16 -14.82
CA GLN A 364 -2.18 7.26 -16.22
C GLN A 364 -0.79 6.66 -16.50
N GLY A 365 -0.09 6.20 -15.47
CA GLY A 365 1.16 5.46 -15.63
C GLY A 365 0.93 4.17 -16.41
N ASN A 366 1.98 3.72 -17.09
CA ASN A 366 1.99 2.43 -17.78
C ASN A 366 2.62 1.38 -16.87
N GLU A 367 3.93 1.49 -16.63
CA GLU A 367 4.69 0.54 -15.82
C GLU A 367 4.58 0.84 -14.32
N ASN A 368 4.70 2.12 -13.95
CA ASN A 368 4.76 2.57 -12.56
C ASN A 368 3.37 2.84 -11.97
N LYS A 369 2.28 2.50 -12.67
CA LYS A 369 0.91 2.67 -12.18
C LYS A 369 0.73 1.97 -10.83
N ARG A 370 1.16 0.70 -10.74
CA ARG A 370 0.94 -0.13 -9.55
C ARG A 370 1.80 0.33 -8.38
N ASP A 371 3.05 0.69 -8.63
CA ASP A 371 3.93 1.28 -7.63
C ASP A 371 3.39 2.61 -7.08
N ALA A 372 2.81 3.46 -7.94
CA ALA A 372 2.16 4.69 -7.52
C ALA A 372 0.92 4.41 -6.66
N GLN A 373 0.07 3.46 -7.04
CA GLN A 373 -1.11 3.08 -6.26
C GLN A 373 -0.75 2.54 -4.88
N ILE A 374 0.25 1.65 -4.80
CA ILE A 374 0.76 1.12 -3.52
C ILE A 374 1.33 2.24 -2.66
N THR A 375 2.13 3.13 -3.26
CA THR A 375 2.69 4.31 -2.57
C THR A 375 1.58 5.20 -2.04
N LEU A 376 0.56 5.51 -2.85
CA LEU A 376 -0.58 6.34 -2.44
C LEU A 376 -1.36 5.74 -1.28
N CYS A 377 -1.53 4.41 -1.20
CA CYS A 377 -2.19 3.77 -0.06
C CYS A 377 -1.46 4.11 1.25
N ALA A 378 -0.13 3.97 1.26
CA ALA A 378 0.71 4.33 2.39
C ALA A 378 0.65 5.84 2.72
N LEU A 379 0.70 6.70 1.71
CA LEU A 379 0.67 8.15 1.90
C LEU A 379 -0.69 8.63 2.41
N TYR A 380 -1.80 8.15 1.84
CA TYR A 380 -3.14 8.52 2.31
C TYR A 380 -3.38 8.13 3.76
N ARG A 381 -2.92 6.95 4.19
CA ARG A 381 -2.98 6.56 5.60
C ARG A 381 -2.18 7.54 6.47
N ARG A 382 -0.96 7.88 6.07
CA ARG A 382 -0.10 8.84 6.79
C ARG A 382 -0.73 10.23 6.89
N GLU A 383 -1.46 10.65 5.87
CA GLU A 383 -2.16 11.93 5.81
C GLU A 383 -3.53 11.94 6.49
N GLY A 384 -3.96 10.82 7.10
CA GLY A 384 -5.30 10.69 7.67
C GLY A 384 -6.42 10.65 6.62
N GLN A 385 -6.08 10.52 5.34
CA GLN A 385 -7.00 10.43 4.19
C GLN A 385 -7.34 8.97 3.86
N THR A 386 -7.45 8.13 4.88
CA THR A 386 -7.60 6.66 4.80
C THR A 386 -8.68 6.21 3.82
N ALA A 387 -9.82 6.90 3.76
CA ALA A 387 -10.92 6.57 2.85
C ALA A 387 -10.50 6.57 1.37
N ARG A 388 -9.51 7.39 0.98
CA ARG A 388 -9.00 7.46 -0.40
C ARG A 388 -8.15 6.24 -0.78
N ALA A 389 -7.59 5.52 0.19
CA ALA A 389 -6.80 4.32 -0.05
C ALA A 389 -7.66 3.07 -0.34
N ILE A 390 -8.90 3.04 0.17
CA ILE A 390 -9.81 1.88 0.03
C ILE A 390 -10.02 1.46 -1.43
N PRO A 391 -10.43 2.33 -2.37
CA PRO A 391 -10.64 1.91 -3.76
C PRO A 391 -9.35 1.43 -4.45
N LEU A 392 -8.20 2.02 -4.11
CA LEU A 392 -6.90 1.58 -4.63
C LEU A 392 -6.56 0.18 -4.13
N LEU A 393 -6.78 -0.10 -2.84
CA LEU A 393 -6.55 -1.43 -2.27
C LEU A 393 -7.49 -2.47 -2.87
N LEU A 394 -8.76 -2.14 -3.12
CA LEU A 394 -9.69 -3.06 -3.77
C LEU A 394 -9.22 -3.44 -5.19
N GLU A 395 -8.80 -2.46 -6.00
CA GLU A 395 -8.23 -2.72 -7.34
C GLU A 395 -6.96 -3.59 -7.26
N LEU A 396 -6.06 -3.28 -6.32
CA LEU A 396 -4.81 -4.03 -6.13
C LEU A 396 -5.07 -5.46 -5.64
N ILE A 397 -6.07 -5.67 -4.77
CA ILE A 397 -6.47 -6.99 -4.25
C ILE A 397 -7.07 -7.87 -5.34
N GLU A 398 -7.84 -7.28 -6.25
CA GLU A 398 -8.40 -7.97 -7.41
C GLU A 398 -7.29 -8.37 -8.39
N THR A 399 -6.33 -7.46 -8.62
CA THR A 399 -5.20 -7.68 -9.53
C THR A 399 -4.20 -8.69 -8.97
N PHE A 400 -3.90 -8.63 -7.67
CA PHE A 400 -2.88 -9.44 -6.99
C PHE A 400 -3.50 -10.22 -5.81
N PRO A 401 -4.35 -11.23 -6.08
CA PRO A 401 -5.15 -11.89 -5.06
C PRO A 401 -4.34 -12.72 -4.06
N ARG A 402 -3.10 -13.11 -4.39
CA ARG A 402 -2.18 -13.83 -3.48
C ARG A 402 -1.46 -12.86 -2.53
N ASN A 403 -1.48 -11.55 -2.82
CA ASN A 403 -0.96 -10.54 -1.92
C ASN A 403 -1.89 -10.34 -0.70
N TYR A 404 -1.60 -11.07 0.38
CA TYR A 404 -2.37 -10.99 1.61
C TYR A 404 -2.12 -9.69 2.40
N LEU A 405 -0.97 -9.02 2.21
CA LEU A 405 -0.69 -7.75 2.90
C LEU A 405 -1.69 -6.69 2.49
N MET A 406 -2.06 -6.59 1.20
CA MET A 406 -3.08 -5.65 0.74
C MET A 406 -4.44 -5.85 1.44
N ARG A 407 -4.79 -7.08 1.82
CA ARG A 407 -6.02 -7.35 2.60
C ARG A 407 -5.87 -6.92 4.06
N PHE A 408 -4.71 -7.15 4.69
CA PHE A 408 -4.46 -6.57 6.02
C PHE A 408 -4.53 -5.04 5.98
N GLU A 409 -3.95 -4.40 4.96
CA GLU A 409 -4.08 -2.96 4.73
C GLU A 409 -5.54 -2.53 4.66
N LEU A 410 -6.35 -3.23 3.86
CA LEU A 410 -7.77 -2.92 3.69
C LEU A 410 -8.55 -3.04 5.01
N ALA A 411 -8.29 -4.07 5.81
CA ALA A 411 -8.89 -4.20 7.14
C ALA A 411 -8.54 -2.99 8.03
N GLN A 412 -7.30 -2.55 7.99
CA GLN A 412 -6.84 -1.39 8.75
C GLN A 412 -7.44 -0.08 8.22
N MET A 413 -7.64 0.06 6.91
CA MET A 413 -8.31 1.23 6.34
C MET A 413 -9.77 1.30 6.79
N TYR A 414 -10.51 0.19 6.71
CA TYR A 414 -11.88 0.12 7.22
C TYR A 414 -11.94 0.39 8.73
N ALA A 415 -10.95 -0.08 9.49
CA ALA A 415 -10.91 0.21 10.91
C ALA A 415 -10.72 1.70 11.20
N ALA A 416 -9.81 2.35 10.47
CA ALA A 416 -9.55 3.77 10.62
C ALA A 416 -10.70 4.67 10.11
N THR A 417 -11.59 4.18 9.24
CA THR A 417 -12.84 4.86 8.87
C THR A 417 -14.02 4.52 9.80
N GLY A 418 -13.81 3.69 10.82
CA GLY A 418 -14.85 3.28 11.77
C GLY A 418 -15.76 2.15 11.28
N GLU A 419 -15.49 1.58 10.11
CA GLU A 419 -16.29 0.53 9.46
C GLU A 419 -15.98 -0.86 10.05
N ARG A 420 -16.26 -1.03 11.36
CA ARG A 420 -15.99 -2.26 12.12
C ARG A 420 -16.42 -3.55 11.42
N PRO A 421 -17.66 -3.67 10.88
CA PRO A 421 -18.09 -4.93 10.26
C PRO A 421 -17.24 -5.28 9.04
N LYS A 422 -16.88 -4.30 8.21
CA LYS A 422 -16.04 -4.53 7.03
C LYS A 422 -14.62 -4.89 7.42
N ALA A 423 -14.05 -4.21 8.42
CA ALA A 423 -12.70 -4.50 8.90
C ALA A 423 -12.58 -5.96 9.40
N LEU A 424 -13.52 -6.41 10.23
CA LEU A 424 -13.54 -7.78 10.73
C LEU A 424 -13.85 -8.81 9.64
N ALA A 425 -14.73 -8.49 8.69
CA ALA A 425 -15.03 -9.37 7.55
C ALA A 425 -13.79 -9.62 6.66
N VAL A 426 -12.93 -8.61 6.48
CA VAL A 426 -11.68 -8.77 5.72
C VAL A 426 -10.72 -9.71 6.45
N LEU A 427 -10.56 -9.60 7.76
CA LEU A 427 -9.71 -10.52 8.53
C LEU A 427 -10.25 -11.95 8.54
N GLU A 428 -11.56 -12.10 8.61
CA GLU A 428 -12.23 -13.40 8.50
C GLU A 428 -12.02 -14.03 7.11
N GLU A 429 -12.06 -13.23 6.04
CA GLU A 429 -11.73 -13.71 4.70
C GLU A 429 -10.27 -14.15 4.59
N ILE A 430 -9.31 -13.43 5.22
CA ILE A 430 -7.91 -13.88 5.28
C ILE A 430 -7.82 -15.24 5.98
N ARG A 431 -8.51 -15.42 7.11
CA ARG A 431 -8.56 -16.69 7.85
C ARG A 431 -9.13 -17.82 6.97
N ARG A 432 -10.29 -17.59 6.34
CA ARG A 432 -10.93 -18.57 5.45
C ARG A 432 -10.01 -19.00 4.31
N ARG A 433 -9.32 -18.04 3.68
CA ARG A 433 -8.37 -18.33 2.59
C ARG A 433 -7.15 -19.13 3.06
N LYS A 434 -6.66 -18.84 4.28
CA LYS A 434 -5.62 -19.65 4.93
C LYS A 434 -6.10 -21.07 5.19
N ASP A 435 -7.29 -21.24 5.77
CA ASP A 435 -7.86 -22.56 6.10
C ASP A 435 -8.09 -23.42 4.84
N LEU A 436 -8.41 -22.77 3.72
CA LEU A 436 -8.52 -23.39 2.39
C LEU A 436 -7.17 -23.59 1.68
N ASN A 437 -6.05 -23.23 2.30
CA ASN A 437 -4.71 -23.29 1.74
C ASN A 437 -4.57 -22.61 0.36
N LEU A 438 -5.25 -21.48 0.16
CA LEU A 438 -5.16 -20.76 -1.12
C LEU A 438 -3.73 -20.21 -1.33
N PRO A 439 -3.25 -20.13 -2.60
CA PRO A 439 -1.95 -19.57 -2.93
C PRO A 439 -1.72 -18.20 -2.28
N GLY A 440 -0.57 -18.03 -1.64
CA GLY A 440 -0.18 -16.82 -0.92
C GLY A 440 -0.64 -16.75 0.55
N TYR A 441 -1.61 -17.56 1.00
CA TYR A 441 -2.15 -17.50 2.37
C TYR A 441 -1.56 -18.53 3.33
N THR A 442 -0.95 -19.59 2.82
CA THR A 442 -0.32 -20.65 3.62
C THR A 442 0.82 -20.12 4.50
N ARG A 443 1.54 -19.11 4.01
CA ARG A 443 2.64 -18.40 4.71
C ARG A 443 2.20 -17.48 5.84
N ILE A 444 0.90 -17.18 5.99
CA ILE A 444 0.40 -16.33 7.08
C ILE A 444 0.29 -17.19 8.34
N SER A 445 0.89 -16.79 9.45
CA SER A 445 0.70 -17.50 10.72
C SER A 445 -0.72 -17.28 11.27
N ALA A 446 -1.29 -18.29 11.94
CA ALA A 446 -2.62 -18.14 12.53
C ALA A 446 -2.60 -17.08 13.65
N GLU A 447 -1.48 -17.02 14.35
CA GLU A 447 -1.12 -16.07 15.39
C GLU A 447 -1.18 -14.63 14.89
N LYS A 448 -0.69 -14.37 13.68
CA LYS A 448 -0.76 -13.04 13.07
C LYS A 448 -2.20 -12.62 12.82
N ILE A 449 -3.04 -13.53 12.31
CA ILE A 449 -4.47 -13.26 12.10
C ILE A 449 -5.17 -12.98 13.43
N TYR A 450 -4.88 -13.78 14.47
CA TYR A 450 -5.42 -13.57 15.81
C TYR A 450 -4.97 -12.25 16.44
N TYR A 451 -3.70 -11.87 16.25
CA TYR A 451 -3.19 -10.60 16.72
C TYR A 451 -3.88 -9.42 16.03
N GLU A 452 -3.96 -9.40 14.70
CA GLU A 452 -4.58 -8.30 13.97
C GLU A 452 -6.08 -8.19 14.33
N THR A 453 -6.76 -9.34 14.48
CA THR A 453 -8.16 -9.40 14.92
C THR A 453 -8.33 -8.84 16.33
N GLY A 454 -7.49 -9.27 17.27
CA GLY A 454 -7.55 -8.83 18.66
C GLY A 454 -7.18 -7.35 18.83
N ASN A 455 -6.21 -6.86 18.06
CA ASN A 455 -5.83 -5.45 18.05
C ASN A 455 -6.96 -4.57 17.48
N LEU A 456 -7.63 -4.99 16.40
CA LEU A 456 -8.82 -4.28 15.91
C LEU A 456 -9.95 -4.27 16.93
N GLN A 457 -10.29 -5.42 17.50
CA GLN A 457 -11.32 -5.54 18.53
C GLN A 457 -11.03 -4.64 19.73
N PHE A 458 -9.77 -4.56 20.16
CA PHE A 458 -9.34 -3.67 21.25
C PHE A 458 -9.65 -2.19 20.96
N TRP A 459 -9.36 -1.73 19.73
CA TRP A 459 -9.63 -0.35 19.34
C TRP A 459 -11.11 -0.05 19.14
N PHE A 460 -11.92 -1.07 18.82
CA PHE A 460 -13.38 -0.99 18.79
C PHE A 460 -14.07 -1.22 20.14
N ASP A 461 -13.30 -1.24 21.24
CA ASP A 461 -13.78 -1.46 22.61
C ASP A 461 -14.45 -2.83 22.86
N ASP A 462 -14.17 -3.80 22.00
CA ASP A 462 -14.62 -5.19 22.16
C ASP A 462 -13.61 -5.98 22.98
N LEU A 463 -13.46 -5.60 24.25
CA LEU A 463 -12.39 -6.09 25.12
C LEU A 463 -12.45 -7.61 25.33
N ASP A 464 -13.66 -8.20 25.36
CA ASP A 464 -13.88 -9.64 25.54
C ASP A 464 -13.39 -10.46 24.35
N ASN A 465 -13.76 -10.05 23.13
CA ASN A 465 -13.23 -10.70 21.95
C ASN A 465 -11.73 -10.40 21.76
N ALA A 466 -11.31 -9.16 22.03
CA ALA A 466 -9.91 -8.77 21.94
C ALA A 466 -9.02 -9.64 22.84
N ALA A 467 -9.43 -9.86 24.10
CA ALA A 467 -8.71 -10.72 25.03
C ALA A 467 -8.59 -12.15 24.51
N ARG A 468 -9.69 -12.74 24.01
CA ARG A 468 -9.69 -14.10 23.46
C ARG A 468 -8.78 -14.23 22.25
N SER A 469 -8.86 -13.29 21.30
CA SER A 469 -8.04 -13.28 20.09
C SER A 469 -6.56 -13.11 20.45
N LEU A 470 -6.20 -12.15 21.30
CA LEU A 470 -4.82 -11.94 21.73
C LEU A 470 -4.28 -13.11 22.54
N GLN A 471 -5.10 -13.77 23.36
CA GLN A 471 -4.68 -14.96 24.09
C GLN A 471 -4.36 -16.11 23.14
N ARG A 472 -5.16 -16.29 22.07
CA ARG A 472 -4.85 -17.25 20.99
C ARG A 472 -3.53 -16.93 20.31
N ALA A 473 -3.28 -15.64 20.02
CA ALA A 473 -2.02 -15.19 19.41
C ALA A 473 -0.77 -15.44 20.27
N THR A 474 -0.91 -15.64 21.59
CA THR A 474 0.20 -15.85 22.52
C THR A 474 0.10 -17.17 23.30
N SER A 475 -0.52 -18.21 22.72
CA SER A 475 -0.85 -19.42 23.48
C SER A 475 0.38 -20.26 23.84
N SER A 476 1.44 -20.23 23.02
CA SER A 476 2.72 -20.88 23.34
C SER A 476 3.94 -20.08 22.88
N PRO A 477 5.12 -20.26 23.51
CA PRO A 477 6.38 -19.68 23.05
C PRO A 477 6.74 -20.07 21.62
N GLU A 478 6.42 -21.30 21.21
CA GLU A 478 6.67 -21.81 19.86
C GLU A 478 5.82 -21.06 18.82
N GLN A 479 4.53 -20.88 19.09
CA GLN A 479 3.61 -20.13 18.22
C GLN A 479 4.02 -18.66 18.09
N MET A 480 4.52 -18.07 19.17
CA MET A 480 4.99 -16.69 19.14
C MET A 480 6.26 -16.47 18.30
N LYS A 481 7.03 -17.51 17.98
CA LYS A 481 8.16 -17.38 17.04
C LYS A 481 7.70 -17.06 15.62
N GLU A 482 6.44 -17.38 15.30
CA GLU A 482 5.79 -17.06 14.02
C GLU A 482 5.30 -15.60 13.96
N LEU A 483 5.41 -14.84 15.06
CA LEU A 483 5.21 -13.40 15.10
C LEU A 483 6.56 -12.71 15.08
N ASP A 484 6.67 -11.59 14.36
CA ASP A 484 7.84 -10.74 14.53
C ASP A 484 7.91 -10.22 15.98
N LEU A 485 9.13 -9.93 16.44
CA LEU A 485 9.40 -9.53 17.83
C LEU A 485 8.54 -8.34 18.29
N ASN A 486 8.24 -7.40 17.39
CA ASN A 486 7.41 -6.25 17.74
C ASN A 486 5.94 -6.65 17.87
N THR A 487 5.41 -7.44 16.95
CA THR A 487 4.03 -7.93 17.01
C THR A 487 3.79 -8.75 18.27
N GLY A 488 4.70 -9.65 18.65
CA GLY A 488 4.57 -10.44 19.88
C GLY A 488 4.61 -9.57 21.15
N ALA A 489 5.53 -8.60 21.23
CA ALA A 489 5.57 -7.66 22.35
C ALA A 489 4.31 -6.78 22.42
N LEU A 490 3.78 -6.33 21.26
CA LEU A 490 2.52 -5.60 21.16
C LEU A 490 1.34 -6.45 21.62
N ALA A 491 1.31 -7.75 21.32
CA ALA A 491 0.24 -8.65 21.73
C ALA A 491 0.14 -8.72 23.26
N PHE A 492 1.26 -8.94 23.95
CA PHE A 492 1.30 -8.93 25.41
C PHE A 492 0.98 -7.57 26.02
N MET A 493 1.49 -6.48 25.43
CA MET A 493 1.17 -5.13 25.87
C MET A 493 -0.34 -4.88 25.78
N ARG A 494 -0.98 -5.25 24.66
CA ARG A 494 -2.44 -5.11 24.46
C ARG A 494 -3.24 -5.96 25.46
N GLN A 495 -2.81 -7.19 25.77
CA GLN A 495 -3.41 -7.96 26.86
C GLN A 495 -3.33 -7.20 28.19
N GLY A 496 -2.16 -6.63 28.52
CA GLY A 496 -1.98 -5.82 29.72
C GLY A 496 -2.92 -4.62 29.77
N GLN A 497 -3.08 -3.93 28.65
CA GLN A 497 -3.99 -2.78 28.53
C GLN A 497 -5.44 -3.19 28.71
N ILE A 498 -5.87 -4.33 28.15
CA ILE A 498 -7.20 -4.88 28.37
C ILE A 498 -7.43 -5.17 29.85
N TYR A 499 -6.48 -5.82 30.53
CA TYR A 499 -6.57 -6.10 31.95
C TYR A 499 -6.65 -4.83 32.80
N ASP A 500 -5.86 -3.80 32.49
CA ASP A 500 -5.97 -2.50 33.18
C ASP A 500 -7.36 -1.85 32.97
N LEU A 501 -7.91 -1.90 31.74
CA LEU A 501 -9.26 -1.39 31.46
C LEU A 501 -10.36 -2.17 32.21
N ARG A 502 -10.14 -3.47 32.47
CA ARG A 502 -11.00 -4.31 33.31
C ARG A 502 -10.75 -4.16 34.81
N LYS A 503 -9.80 -3.31 35.22
CA LYS A 503 -9.36 -3.15 36.62
C LYS A 503 -8.68 -4.41 37.21
N GLU A 504 -8.18 -5.30 36.36
CA GLU A 504 -7.46 -6.52 36.72
C GLU A 504 -5.95 -6.28 36.83
N ARG A 505 -5.54 -5.43 37.78
CA ARG A 505 -4.19 -4.86 37.81
C ARG A 505 -3.04 -5.89 37.87
N SER A 506 -3.21 -6.96 38.65
CA SER A 506 -2.18 -8.01 38.79
C SER A 506 -1.93 -8.73 37.45
N ALA A 507 -3.00 -9.07 36.72
CA ALA A 507 -2.93 -9.69 35.40
C ALA A 507 -2.32 -8.73 34.36
N ALA A 508 -2.65 -7.43 34.46
CA ALA A 508 -2.07 -6.40 33.62
C ALA A 508 -0.54 -6.34 33.76
N GLN A 509 -0.05 -6.25 34.99
CA GLN A 509 1.39 -6.24 35.29
C GLN A 509 2.09 -7.52 34.81
N GLY A 510 1.45 -8.69 34.97
CA GLY A 510 1.98 -9.94 34.45
C GLY A 510 2.17 -9.90 32.92
N SER A 511 1.23 -9.32 32.20
CA SER A 511 1.29 -9.19 30.74
C SER A 511 2.35 -8.19 30.29
N TYR A 512 2.48 -7.04 30.96
CA TYR A 512 3.56 -6.09 30.68
C TYR A 512 4.95 -6.67 30.92
N ARG A 513 5.15 -7.46 31.98
CA ARG A 513 6.42 -8.17 32.20
C ARG A 513 6.73 -9.15 31.08
N ARG A 514 5.73 -9.88 30.56
CA ARG A 514 5.89 -10.77 29.40
C ARG A 514 6.27 -10.00 28.14
N ALA A 515 5.67 -8.84 27.89
CA ALA A 515 6.06 -7.96 26.77
C ALA A 515 7.54 -7.54 26.86
N ILE A 516 7.98 -7.13 28.07
CA ILE A 516 9.37 -6.72 28.34
C ILE A 516 10.34 -7.89 28.17
N GLN A 517 9.99 -9.08 28.65
CA GLN A 517 10.84 -10.26 28.54
C GLN A 517 10.94 -10.77 27.09
N PHE A 518 9.85 -10.67 26.32
CA PHE A 518 9.79 -11.20 24.96
C PHE A 518 10.69 -10.42 23.99
N ALA A 519 10.65 -9.09 24.04
CA ALA A 519 11.50 -8.24 23.21
C ALA A 519 11.86 -6.94 23.95
N PRO A 520 12.87 -6.96 24.84
CA PRO A 520 13.20 -5.83 25.72
C PRO A 520 13.43 -4.50 24.99
N GLU A 521 13.97 -4.58 23.77
CA GLU A 521 14.31 -3.42 22.94
C GLU A 521 13.13 -2.88 22.12
N ALA A 522 12.04 -3.64 22.00
CA ALA A 522 10.86 -3.24 21.25
C ALA A 522 10.18 -2.03 21.90
N GLU A 523 9.60 -1.15 21.07
CA GLU A 523 8.92 0.06 21.57
C GLU A 523 7.76 -0.31 22.52
N ALA A 524 7.06 -1.40 22.23
CA ALA A 524 6.00 -1.95 23.08
C ALA A 524 6.51 -2.42 24.45
N ALA A 525 7.73 -2.94 24.53
CA ALA A 525 8.35 -3.30 25.81
C ALA A 525 8.71 -2.05 26.61
N LYS A 526 9.29 -1.04 25.96
CA LYS A 526 9.59 0.27 26.57
C LYS A 526 8.32 0.97 27.08
N GLU A 527 7.24 0.90 26.31
CA GLU A 527 5.93 1.42 26.74
C GLU A 527 5.37 0.61 27.92
N SER A 528 5.48 -0.73 27.87
CA SER A 528 5.06 -1.64 28.95
C SER A 528 5.78 -1.38 30.28
N GLN A 529 7.04 -0.94 30.28
CA GLN A 529 7.76 -0.55 31.50
C GLN A 529 7.04 0.58 32.25
N ARG A 530 6.49 1.55 31.54
CA ARG A 530 5.70 2.65 32.14
C ARG A 530 4.42 2.11 32.78
N TYR A 531 3.80 1.13 32.11
CA TYR A 531 2.55 0.53 32.58
C TYR A 531 2.70 -0.38 33.80
N LEU A 532 3.91 -0.78 34.18
CA LEU A 532 4.14 -1.51 35.44
C LEU A 532 3.76 -0.69 36.67
N ASN A 533 3.99 0.63 36.62
CA ASN A 533 3.72 1.54 37.73
C ASN A 533 2.42 2.33 37.55
N THR A 534 2.08 2.67 36.30
CA THR A 534 0.87 3.46 35.99
C THR A 534 -0.12 2.62 35.17
N PRO A 535 -1.35 2.36 35.64
CA PRO A 535 -2.34 1.64 34.84
C PRO A 535 -2.60 2.35 33.51
N TYR A 536 -2.71 1.58 32.44
CA TYR A 536 -3.16 2.10 31.16
C TYR A 536 -4.56 2.70 31.31
N LYS A 537 -4.73 3.89 30.74
CA LYS A 537 -6.03 4.53 30.57
C LYS A 537 -6.16 4.91 29.11
N ARG A 538 -7.33 4.67 28.51
CA ARG A 538 -7.61 5.17 27.18
C ARG A 538 -7.73 6.70 27.27
N ALA A 539 -7.04 7.44 26.40
CA ALA A 539 -7.19 8.89 26.37
C ALA A 539 -8.66 9.24 26.12
N GLN A 540 -9.27 10.03 27.01
CA GLN A 540 -10.58 10.62 26.75
C GLN A 540 -10.36 11.69 25.68
N GLY A 541 -10.89 11.48 24.48
CA GLY A 541 -10.86 12.50 23.44
C GLY A 541 -11.75 13.67 23.85
N ASN A 542 -11.16 14.87 23.95
CA ASN A 542 -11.92 16.12 23.92
C ASN A 542 -12.50 16.37 22.53
#